data_AF-H1G0W3-F1
#
_entry.id   AF-H1G0W3-F1
#
_cell.length_a   1.000
_cell.length_b   1.000
_cell.length_c   1.000
_cell.angle_alpha   90.00
_cell.angle_beta   90.00
_cell.angle_gamma   90.00
#
_symmetry.space_group_name_H-M   'P 1'
#
loop_
_entity.id
_entity.type
_entity.pdbx_description
1 polymer ?
#
loop_
_entity_poly.entity_id
_entity_poly.type
_entity_poly.pdbx_seq_one_letter_code
_entity_poly.pdbx_strand_id
1 'polypeptide(L)' 'MEQIPAPMGEVIELRQVLHESGVPLLRVLIRDGGRYTHLDLDPATADRWGRVMQVWARETVERLGEHPAEE' A
#
# COMPACT_ATOMS: atom_id res chain seq x y z
N MET A 1 6.71 10.87 8.61
CA MET A 1 6.34 10.34 7.28
C MET A 1 6.82 8.90 7.25
N GLU A 2 5.90 7.96 7.05
CA GLU A 2 6.22 6.53 7.02
C GLU A 2 6.62 6.15 5.59
N GLN A 3 7.69 5.37 5.45
CA GLN A 3 8.20 4.85 4.18
C GLN A 3 8.24 3.33 4.27
N ILE A 4 7.67 2.68 3.27
CA ILE A 4 7.57 1.22 3.19
C ILE A 4 8.36 0.77 1.96
N PRO A 5 9.51 0.09 2.12
CA PRO A 5 10.24 -0.45 0.99
C PRO A 5 9.47 -1.62 0.37
N ALA A 6 9.35 -1.63 -0.95
CA ALA A 6 8.79 -2.75 -1.71
C ALA A 6 9.91 -3.71 -2.14
N PRO A 7 9.59 -5.00 -2.43
CA PRO A 7 10.62 -6.01 -2.67
C PRO A 7 11.43 -5.80 -3.97
N MET A 8 10.95 -4.99 -4.92
CA MET A 8 11.57 -4.76 -6.22
C MET A 8 12.35 -3.44 -6.26
N GLY A 9 12.54 -2.80 -5.09
CA GLY A 9 13.34 -1.59 -4.92
C GLY A 9 12.54 -0.30 -4.91
N GLU A 10 11.21 -0.37 -5.11
CA GLU A 10 10.33 0.80 -4.98
C GLU A 10 10.17 1.22 -3.52
N VAL A 11 9.80 2.47 -3.32
CA VAL A 11 9.45 3.01 -2.00
C VAL A 11 8.03 3.55 -2.02
N ILE A 12 7.20 3.09 -1.10
CA ILE A 12 5.86 3.60 -0.86
C ILE A 12 5.93 4.62 0.27
N GLU A 13 5.44 5.83 0.03
CA GLU A 13 5.28 6.86 1.05
C GLU A 13 3.80 7.20 1.23
N LEU A 14 3.37 7.38 2.48
CA LEU A 14 2.02 7.80 2.83
C LEU A 14 2.04 9.23 3.38
N ARG A 15 1.19 10.10 2.83
CA ARG A 15 1.09 11.50 3.24
C ARG A 15 -0.37 11.94 3.31
N GLN A 16 -0.76 12.65 4.36
CA GLN A 16 -2.04 13.34 4.36
C GLN A 16 -1.92 14.62 3.51
N VAL A 17 -2.89 14.83 2.62
CA VAL A 17 -3.04 16.04 1.82
C VAL A 17 -4.44 16.60 2.01
N LEU A 18 -4.61 17.89 1.74
CA LEU A 18 -5.92 18.55 1.79
C LEU A 18 -6.38 18.79 0.35
N HIS A 19 -7.54 18.24 0.00
CA HIS A 19 -8.19 18.57 -1.27
C HIS A 19 -8.67 20.02 -1.25
N GLU A 20 -8.86 20.64 -2.42
CA GLU A 20 -9.33 22.03 -2.54
C GLU A 20 -10.67 22.28 -1.84
N SER A 21 -11.50 21.25 -1.72
CA SER A 21 -12.77 21.29 -0.99
C SER A 21 -12.64 21.20 0.54
N GLY A 22 -11.42 21.10 1.08
CA GLY A 22 -11.16 20.94 2.52
C GLY A 22 -11.27 19.51 3.05
N VAL A 23 -11.48 18.53 2.16
CA VAL A 23 -11.55 17.11 2.56
C VAL A 23 -10.13 16.55 2.70
N PRO A 24 -9.78 15.88 3.83
CA PRO A 24 -8.49 15.22 3.96
C PRO A 24 -8.46 13.97 3.08
N LEU A 25 -7.36 13.82 2.32
CA LEU A 25 -7.07 12.64 1.53
C LEU A 25 -5.74 12.03 1.96
N LEU A 26 -5.59 10.73 1.74
CA LEU A 26 -4.35 10.01 1.90
C LEU A 26 -3.68 9.86 0.54
N ARG A 27 -2.57 10.58 0.33
CA ARG A 27 -1.70 10.39 -0.83
C ARG A 27 -0.79 9.19 -0.62
N VAL A 28 -0.91 8.22 -1.51
CA VAL A 28 0.04 7.12 -1.67
C VAL A 28 1.00 7.50 -2.79
N LEU A 29 2.28 7.62 -2.48
CA LEU A 29 3.33 7.91 -3.45
C LEU A 29 4.20 6.67 -3.64
N ILE A 30 4.41 6.26 -4.88
CA ILE A 30 5.30 5.16 -5.25
C ILE A 30 6.48 5.76 -6.02
N ARG A 31 7.69 5.44 -5.56
CA ARG A 31 8.96 5.90 -6.14
C ARG A 31 9.72 4.71 -6.71
N ASP A 32 10.03 4.78 -7.99
CA ASP A 32 10.77 3.74 -8.72
C ASP A 32 11.90 4.38 -9.55
N GLY A 33 13.14 4.31 -9.07
CA GLY A 33 14.33 4.69 -9.84
C GLY A 33 14.36 6.12 -10.43
N GLY A 34 13.45 7.01 -9.99
CA GLY A 34 13.26 8.37 -10.54
C GLY A 34 11.86 8.65 -11.11
N ARG A 35 11.04 7.62 -11.31
CA ARG A 35 9.61 7.74 -11.61
C ARG A 35 8.81 7.91 -10.32
N TYR A 36 7.79 8.76 -10.40
CA TYR A 36 6.87 9.03 -9.30
C TYR A 36 5.45 8.83 -9.79
N THR A 37 4.70 7.98 -9.10
CA THR A 37 3.25 7.83 -9.31
C THR A 37 2.58 8.07 -7.98
N HIS A 38 1.48 8.83 -7.97
CA HIS A 38 0.67 8.97 -6.78
C HIS A 38 -0.80 8.80 -7.07
N LEU A 39 -1.52 8.39 -6.04
CA LEU A 39 -2.97 8.41 -5.99
C LEU A 39 -3.42 8.99 -4.65
N ASP A 40 -4.55 9.67 -4.65
CA ASP A 40 -5.15 10.22 -3.45
C ASP A 40 -6.41 9.42 -3.11
N LEU A 41 -6.49 8.95 -1.88
CA LEU A 41 -7.59 8.13 -1.37
C LEU A 41 -8.39 8.93 -0.36
N ASP A 42 -9.72 8.93 -0.51
CA ASP A 42 -10.60 9.34 0.58
C ASP A 42 -10.54 8.32 1.73
N PRO A 43 -11.03 8.68 2.94
CA PRO A 43 -10.97 7.79 4.09
C PRO A 43 -11.66 6.42 3.90
N ALA A 44 -12.78 6.37 3.19
CA ALA A 44 -13.53 5.13 2.97
C ALA A 44 -12.78 4.20 2.00
N THR A 45 -12.22 4.77 0.93
CA THR A 45 -11.41 4.03 -0.03
C THR A 45 -10.11 3.53 0.62
N ALA A 46 -9.47 4.34 1.47
CA ALA A 46 -8.28 3.95 2.21
C ALA A 46 -8.53 2.79 3.18
N ASP A 47 -9.61 2.81 3.97
CA ASP A 47 -9.99 1.71 4.87
C ASP A 47 -10.22 0.41 4.10
N ARG A 48 -10.98 0.48 3.01
CA ARG A 48 -11.25 -0.68 2.16
C ARG A 48 -9.97 -1.26 1.57
N TRP A 49 -9.09 -0.42 1.02
CA TRP A 49 -7.82 -0.87 0.45
C TRP A 49 -6.92 -1.53 1.50
N GLY A 50 -6.83 -0.94 2.70
CA GLY A 50 -6.10 -1.51 3.84
C GLY A 50 -6.57 -2.91 4.22
N ARG A 51 -7.90 -3.10 4.32
CA ARG A 51 -8.49 -4.42 4.61
C ARG A 51 -8.17 -5.46 3.54
N VAL A 52 -8.25 -5.09 2.27
CA VAL A 52 -7.92 -6.00 1.16
C VAL A 52 -6.46 -6.46 1.24
N MET A 53 -5.52 -5.56 1.53
CA MET A 53 -4.11 -5.92 1.71
C MET A 53 -3.91 -6.89 2.88
N GLN A 54 -4.57 -6.67 4.02
CA GLN A 54 -4.49 -7.54 5.18
C GLN A 54 -5.06 -8.94 4.92
N VAL A 55 -6.19 -9.01 4.20
CA VAL A 55 -6.79 -10.30 3.79
C VAL A 55 -5.81 -11.07 2.90
N TRP A 56 -5.31 -10.43 1.84
CA TRP A 56 -4.36 -11.06 0.93
C TRP A 56 -3.08 -11.55 1.63
N ALA A 57 -2.52 -10.76 2.55
CA ALA A 57 -1.31 -11.12 3.27
C ALA A 57 -1.52 -12.38 4.11
N ARG A 58 -2.64 -12.46 4.85
CA ARG A 58 -2.99 -13.63 5.66
C ARG A 58 -3.17 -14.88 4.78
N GLU A 59 -4.00 -14.80 3.76
CA GLU A 59 -4.29 -15.93 2.86
C GLU A 59 -3.04 -16.41 2.11
N THR A 60 -2.12 -15.50 1.77
CA THR A 60 -0.87 -15.86 1.11
C THR A 60 0.09 -16.57 2.06
N VAL A 61 0.22 -16.12 3.31
CA VAL A 61 1.05 -16.80 4.31
C VAL A 61 0.50 -18.18 4.64
N GLU A 62 -0.82 -18.30 4.81
CA GLU A 62 -1.50 -19.59 5.04
C GLU A 62 -1.21 -20.56 3.89
N ARG A 63 -1.47 -20.16 2.64
CA ARG A 63 -1.22 -20.98 1.46
C ARG A 63 0.25 -21.38 1.27
N LEU A 64 1.19 -20.49 1.58
CA LEU A 64 2.62 -20.81 1.53
C LEU A 64 3.06 -21.75 2.67
N GLY A 65 2.38 -21.70 3.82
CA GLY A 65 2.61 -22.63 4.93
C GLY A 65 2.01 -24.02 4.72
N GLU A 66 0.94 -24.13 3.92
CA GLU A 66 0.27 -25.39 3.56
C GLU A 66 1.03 -26.20 2.50
N HIS A 67 1.89 -25.54 1.71
CA HIS A 67 2.77 -26.17 0.73
C HIS A 67 4.23 -26.08 1.22
N PRO A 68 4.67 -26.95 2.14
CA PRO A 68 6.08 -27.03 2.47
C PRO A 68 6.85 -27.36 1.18
N ALA A 69 7.91 -26.62 0.91
CA ALA A 69 8.75 -26.83 -0.26
C ALA A 69 9.12 -28.31 -0.37
N GLU A 70 8.69 -28.95 -1.46
CA GLU A 70 9.16 -30.29 -1.81
C GLU A 70 10.67 -30.17 -2.05
N GLU A 71 11.46 -30.80 -1.18
CA GLU A 71 12.94 -30.87 -1.23
C GLU A 71 13.47 -31.63 -2.45
#